data_AF-A0A6J7L4N1-F1
#
_entry.id   AF-A0A6J7L4N1-F1
#
_cell.length_a   1.000
_cell.length_b   1.000
_cell.length_c   1.000
_cell.angle_alpha   90.00
_cell.angle_beta   90.00
_cell.angle_gamma   90.00
#
_symmetry.space_group_name_H-M   'P 1'
#
loop_
_entity.id
_entity.type
_entity.pdbx_description
1 polymer ?
#
loop_
_entity_poly.entity_id
_entity_poly.type
_entity_poly.pdbx_seq_one_letter_code
_entity_poly.pdbx_strand_id
1 'polypeptide(L)'
;MWFQNLFWKLPLFSTGNGLYYWTGQEVGNAAFAVHGRLIETLVLPTPNFHVVNVAVFLVELTFAASLILGLGVRLVGLVGVLFVAQLWLGLYKHPQEWPWSYVFLMLLMGLFALLGAGRSLGLDGMLRRSHPPHLTYGAAHVLVRTAT
;
A
#
# COMPACT_ATOMS: atom_id res chain seq x y z
N MET A 1 -2.67 -4.36 -10.94
CA MET A 1 -1.36 -3.74 -10.66
C MET A 1 -0.70 -4.33 -9.42
N TRP A 2 -1.26 -4.15 -8.22
CA TRP A 2 -0.67 -4.62 -6.95
C TRP A 2 -0.27 -6.10 -6.94
N PHE A 3 -1.11 -7.00 -7.48
CA PHE A 3 -0.77 -8.43 -7.58
C PHE A 3 0.49 -8.69 -8.43
N GLN A 4 0.59 -8.08 -9.61
CA GLN A 4 1.77 -8.21 -10.48
C GLN A 4 3.03 -7.68 -9.79
N ASN A 5 2.89 -6.62 -8.97
CA ASN A 5 3.99 -6.01 -8.25
C ASN A 5 4.63 -6.94 -7.21
N LEU A 6 3.94 -7.98 -6.75
CA LEU A 6 4.49 -8.90 -5.74
C LEU A 6 5.72 -9.66 -6.23
N PHE A 7 5.77 -10.01 -7.52
CA PHE A 7 6.74 -10.98 -8.03
C PHE A 7 8.18 -10.50 -7.99
N TRP A 8 8.44 -9.18 -8.09
CA TRP A 8 9.81 -8.66 -8.03
C TRP A 8 10.35 -8.47 -6.60
N LYS A 9 9.50 -8.67 -5.58
CA LYS A 9 9.91 -8.75 -4.16
C LYS A 9 10.42 -10.14 -3.80
N LEU A 10 10.19 -11.13 -4.64
CA LEU A 10 10.69 -12.49 -4.42
C LEU A 10 12.15 -12.61 -4.87
N PRO A 11 12.94 -13.50 -4.23
CA PRO A 11 12.59 -14.29 -3.05
C PRO A 11 12.52 -13.45 -1.76
N LEU A 12 11.67 -13.87 -0.82
CA LEU A 12 11.62 -13.30 0.52
C LEU A 12 12.88 -13.67 1.30
N PHE A 13 13.19 -12.91 2.36
CA PHE A 13 14.39 -13.11 3.19
C PHE A 13 15.71 -13.06 2.39
N SER A 14 15.74 -12.28 1.32
CA SER A 14 16.92 -12.09 0.47
C SER A 14 17.15 -10.60 0.22
N THR A 15 18.42 -10.21 0.05
CA THR A 15 18.84 -8.90 -0.45
C THR A 15 19.11 -8.91 -1.97
N GLY A 16 18.98 -10.07 -2.61
CA GLY A 16 19.15 -10.25 -4.07
C GLY A 16 17.85 -10.06 -4.86
N ASN A 17 16.82 -9.45 -4.28
CA ASN A 17 15.55 -9.18 -4.97
C ASN A 17 15.49 -7.73 -5.45
N GLY A 18 14.49 -7.42 -6.28
CA GLY A 18 14.37 -6.07 -6.79
C GLY A 18 14.01 -5.06 -5.69
N LEU A 19 13.29 -5.48 -4.64
CA LEU A 19 12.91 -4.58 -3.53
C LEU A 19 14.14 -3.97 -2.88
N TYR A 20 15.15 -4.78 -2.57
CA TYR A 20 16.39 -4.31 -1.96
C TYR A 20 17.10 -3.29 -2.86
N TYR A 21 17.17 -3.60 -4.17
CA TYR A 21 17.76 -2.70 -5.14
C TYR A 21 17.05 -1.33 -5.18
N TRP A 22 15.72 -1.31 -5.26
CA TRP A 22 14.95 -0.08 -5.37
C TRP A 22 14.90 0.70 -4.05
N THR A 23 14.82 0.03 -2.91
CA THR A 23 14.98 0.69 -1.60
C THR A 23 16.39 1.30 -1.47
N GLY A 24 17.41 0.67 -2.05
CA GLY A 24 18.75 1.24 -2.16
C GLY A 24 18.80 2.56 -2.94
N GLN A 25 17.98 2.70 -3.99
CA GLN A 25 17.91 3.93 -4.77
C GLN A 25 17.35 5.11 -3.95
N GLU A 26 16.55 4.87 -2.92
CA GLU A 26 15.99 5.92 -2.08
C GLU A 26 17.06 6.70 -1.29
N VAL A 27 18.22 6.08 -1.01
CA VAL A 27 19.31 6.72 -0.26
C VAL A 27 19.82 7.98 -0.96
N GLY A 28 20.02 7.90 -2.29
CA GLY A 28 20.52 9.02 -3.10
C GLY A 28 19.43 9.88 -3.73
N ASN A 29 18.22 9.32 -3.91
CA ASN A 29 17.17 9.94 -4.73
C ASN A 29 15.98 10.49 -3.94
N ALA A 30 16.00 10.38 -2.61
CA ALA A 30 14.94 10.92 -1.77
C ALA A 30 14.79 12.44 -1.93
N ALA A 31 13.53 12.90 -1.82
CA ALA A 31 13.17 14.31 -1.76
C ALA A 31 13.94 15.01 -0.62
N PHE A 32 13.99 14.36 0.55
CA PHE A 32 14.65 14.85 1.76
C PHE A 32 15.84 13.97 2.14
N ALA A 33 16.99 14.58 2.45
CA ALA A 33 18.20 13.87 2.86
C ALA A 33 17.99 13.01 4.13
N VAL A 34 17.15 13.48 5.05
CA VAL A 34 16.81 12.72 6.27
C VAL A 34 16.12 11.40 5.94
N HIS A 35 15.25 11.37 4.92
CA HIS A 35 14.58 10.15 4.49
C HIS A 35 15.60 9.13 3.97
N GLY A 36 16.47 9.53 3.04
CA GLY A 36 17.52 8.65 2.52
C GLY A 36 18.44 8.10 3.62
N ARG A 37 18.82 8.92 4.59
CA ARG A 37 19.62 8.49 5.74
C ARG A 37 18.91 7.48 6.63
N LEU A 38 17.60 7.64 6.87
CA LEU A 38 16.81 6.65 7.61
C LEU A 38 16.74 5.31 6.88
N ILE A 39 16.57 5.34 5.55
CA ILE A 39 16.60 4.12 4.74
C ILE A 39 17.97 3.42 4.85
N GLU A 40 19.05 4.17 4.70
CA GLU A 40 20.43 3.67 4.78
C GLU A 40 20.75 3.05 6.15
N THR A 41 20.32 3.70 7.24
CA THR A 41 20.72 3.32 8.60
C THR A 41 19.78 2.33 9.29
N LEU A 42 18.50 2.32 8.94
CA LEU A 42 17.48 1.51 9.61
C LEU A 42 16.88 0.44 8.71
N VAL A 43 16.64 0.72 7.43
CA VAL A 43 15.87 -0.18 6.55
C VAL A 43 16.75 -1.17 5.83
N LEU A 44 17.82 -0.71 5.16
CA LEU A 44 18.70 -1.55 4.36
C LEU A 44 19.54 -2.55 5.16
N PRO A 45 20.05 -2.24 6.37
CA PRO A 45 20.88 -3.18 7.11
C PRO A 45 20.14 -4.47 7.47
N THR A 46 20.79 -5.61 7.25
CA THR A 46 20.29 -6.92 7.69
C THR A 46 20.45 -7.01 9.22
N PRO A 47 19.41 -7.44 9.97
CA PRO A 47 18.21 -8.18 9.54
C PRO A 47 16.96 -7.34 9.24
N ASN A 48 16.99 -6.02 9.43
CA ASN A 48 15.81 -5.16 9.33
C ASN A 48 15.17 -5.22 7.94
N PHE A 49 15.99 -5.27 6.89
CA PHE A 49 15.48 -5.39 5.53
C PHE A 49 14.63 -6.64 5.32
N HIS A 50 14.97 -7.77 5.94
CA HIS A 50 14.16 -8.98 5.80
C HIS A 50 12.76 -8.82 6.39
N VAL A 51 12.63 -8.11 7.50
CA VAL A 51 11.33 -7.78 8.10
C VAL A 51 10.55 -6.87 7.18
N VAL A 52 11.19 -5.83 6.63
CA VAL A 52 10.57 -4.89 5.70
C VAL A 52 10.14 -5.60 4.41
N ASN A 53 10.96 -6.50 3.88
CA ASN A 53 10.67 -7.27 2.68
C ASN A 53 9.37 -8.08 2.82
N VAL A 54 9.23 -8.83 3.93
CA VAL A 54 8.01 -9.59 4.21
C VAL A 54 6.83 -8.65 4.47
N ALA A 55 7.02 -7.58 5.23
CA ALA A 55 5.95 -6.63 5.54
C ALA A 55 5.39 -5.97 4.26
N VAL A 56 6.27 -5.48 3.37
CA VAL A 56 5.90 -4.86 2.09
C VAL A 56 5.17 -5.87 1.21
N PHE A 57 5.66 -7.11 1.12
CA PHE A 57 4.99 -8.18 0.37
C PHE A 57 3.57 -8.43 0.89
N LEU A 58 3.38 -8.55 2.21
CA LEU A 58 2.06 -8.78 2.81
C LEU A 58 1.12 -7.59 2.64
N VAL A 59 1.64 -6.36 2.72
CA VAL A 59 0.86 -5.13 2.47
C VAL A 59 0.36 -5.10 1.03
N GLU A 60 1.23 -5.32 0.05
CA GLU A 60 0.82 -5.35 -1.35
C GLU A 60 -0.12 -6.52 -1.67
N LEU A 61 0.06 -7.67 -1.02
CA LEU A 61 -0.82 -8.82 -1.18
C LEU A 61 -2.21 -8.51 -0.61
N THR A 62 -2.26 -7.82 0.53
CA THR A 62 -3.50 -7.32 1.12
C THR A 62 -4.18 -6.33 0.18
N PHE A 63 -3.43 -5.39 -0.41
CA PHE A 63 -3.97 -4.44 -1.38
C PHE A 63 -4.55 -5.16 -2.60
N ALA A 64 -3.81 -6.13 -3.15
CA ALA A 64 -4.25 -6.93 -4.28
C ALA A 64 -5.54 -7.70 -3.96
N ALA A 65 -5.57 -8.44 -2.86
CA ALA A 65 -6.73 -9.23 -2.46
C ALA A 65 -7.95 -8.35 -2.17
N SER A 66 -7.78 -7.27 -1.41
CA SER A 66 -8.86 -6.33 -1.09
C SER A 66 -9.44 -5.65 -2.32
N LEU A 67 -8.61 -5.24 -3.28
CA LEU A 67 -9.09 -4.56 -4.48
C LEU A 67 -9.72 -5.54 -5.50
N ILE A 68 -9.25 -6.78 -5.57
CA ILE A 68 -9.84 -7.83 -6.43
C ILE A 68 -11.20 -8.27 -5.88
N LEU A 69 -11.27 -8.54 -4.58
CA LEU A 69 -12.52 -8.98 -3.93
C LEU A 69 -13.47 -7.81 -3.62
N GLY A 70 -12.96 -6.58 -3.64
CA GLY A 70 -13.67 -5.40 -3.19
C GLY A 70 -14.06 -5.46 -1.71
N LEU A 71 -13.12 -5.93 -0.86
CA LEU A 71 -13.28 -6.07 0.58
C LEU A 71 -12.34 -5.13 1.34
N GLY A 72 -12.88 -4.30 2.23
CA GLY A 72 -12.13 -3.32 3.01
C GLY A 72 -11.47 -2.25 2.14
N VAL A 73 -12.02 -1.98 0.96
CA VAL A 73 -11.38 -1.11 -0.05
C VAL A 73 -11.16 0.30 0.48
N ARG A 74 -12.06 0.75 1.37
CA ARG A 74 -11.92 2.08 1.98
C ARG A 74 -10.64 2.20 2.80
N LEU A 75 -10.36 1.24 3.67
CA LEU A 75 -9.18 1.25 4.52
C LEU A 75 -7.91 1.03 3.70
N VAL A 76 -7.95 0.05 2.79
CA VAL A 76 -6.82 -0.23 1.89
C VAL A 76 -6.48 0.97 1.01
N GLY A 77 -7.48 1.71 0.52
CA GLY A 77 -7.25 2.95 -0.23
C GLY A 77 -6.49 3.99 0.58
N LEU A 78 -6.85 4.21 1.85
CA LEU A 78 -6.15 5.15 2.74
C LEU A 78 -4.71 4.73 3.02
N VAL A 79 -4.50 3.46 3.37
CA VAL A 79 -3.15 2.92 3.61
C VAL A 79 -2.32 2.96 2.33
N GLY A 80 -2.94 2.68 1.18
CA GLY A 80 -2.32 2.76 -0.13
C GLY A 80 -1.84 4.16 -0.49
N VAL A 81 -2.58 5.22 -0.12
CA VAL A 81 -2.11 6.60 -0.30
C VAL A 81 -0.81 6.83 0.48
N LEU A 82 -0.77 6.43 1.75
CA LEU A 82 0.43 6.58 2.58
C LEU A 82 1.61 5.76 2.05
N PHE A 83 1.33 4.53 1.61
CA PHE A 83 2.33 3.63 1.04
C PHE A 83 2.96 4.23 -0.23
N VAL A 84 2.14 4.75 -1.14
CA VAL A 84 2.63 5.36 -2.38
C VAL A 84 3.28 6.73 -2.11
N ALA A 85 2.83 7.48 -1.10
CA ALA A 85 3.47 8.72 -0.68
C ALA A 85 4.91 8.48 -0.21
N GLN A 86 5.17 7.39 0.49
CA GLN A 86 6.54 7.01 0.87
C GLN A 86 7.41 6.79 -0.37
N LEU A 87 6.94 6.04 -1.37
CA LEU A 87 7.68 5.78 -2.61
C LEU A 87 7.93 7.08 -3.39
N TRP A 88 6.89 7.92 -3.50
CA TRP A 88 6.99 9.22 -4.16
C TRP A 88 8.07 10.10 -3.53
N LEU A 89 8.14 10.13 -2.20
CA LEU A 89 9.16 10.89 -1.47
C LEU A 89 10.54 10.23 -1.50
N GLY A 90 10.62 8.90 -1.59
CA GLY A 90 11.86 8.13 -1.64
C GLY A 90 12.56 8.19 -3.01
N LEU A 91 11.79 8.27 -4.09
CA LEU A 91 12.32 8.23 -5.47
C LEU A 91 12.14 9.55 -6.24
N TYR A 92 11.80 10.64 -5.56
CA TYR A 92 11.45 11.92 -6.20
C TYR A 92 12.48 12.45 -7.21
N LYS A 93 13.78 12.24 -6.95
CA LYS A 93 14.87 12.73 -7.81
C LYS A 93 15.41 11.66 -8.77
N HIS A 94 14.84 10.45 -8.77
CA HIS A 94 15.36 9.36 -9.57
C HIS A 94 15.11 9.64 -11.07
N PRO A 95 16.15 9.64 -11.93
CA PRO A 95 16.04 10.13 -13.31
C PRO A 95 15.19 9.25 -14.22
N GLN A 96 15.00 7.97 -13.87
CA GLN A 96 14.20 7.02 -14.63
C GLN A 96 12.75 6.94 -14.16
N GLU A 97 12.41 7.59 -13.05
CA GLU A 97 11.06 7.58 -12.50
C GLU A 97 10.34 8.89 -12.82
N TRP A 98 9.04 8.79 -13.09
CA TRP A 98 8.20 9.97 -13.29
C TRP A 98 7.37 10.23 -12.03
N PRO A 99 7.65 11.28 -11.25
CA PRO A 99 7.03 11.48 -9.93
C PRO A 99 5.49 11.53 -9.95
N TRP A 100 4.92 12.03 -11.04
CA TRP A 100 3.47 12.17 -11.18
C TRP A 100 2.75 10.83 -11.33
N SER A 101 3.43 9.76 -11.76
CA SER A 101 2.86 8.40 -11.79
C SER A 101 2.39 7.95 -10.39
N TYR A 102 3.20 8.23 -9.36
CA TYR A 102 2.84 7.98 -7.97
C TYR A 102 1.69 8.86 -7.51
N VAL A 103 1.65 10.13 -7.92
CA VAL A 103 0.54 11.03 -7.60
C VAL A 103 -0.77 10.52 -8.20
N PHE A 104 -0.78 10.06 -9.45
CA PHE A 104 -1.97 9.45 -10.05
C PHE A 104 -2.41 8.21 -9.29
N LEU A 105 -1.46 7.36 -8.87
CA LEU A 105 -1.79 6.18 -8.07
C LEU A 105 -2.33 6.55 -6.68
N MET A 106 -1.76 7.55 -6.01
CA MET A 106 -2.31 8.08 -4.75
C MET A 106 -3.73 8.62 -4.95
N LEU A 107 -3.97 9.39 -6.01
CA LEU A 107 -5.30 9.90 -6.32
C LEU A 107 -6.30 8.76 -6.57
N LEU A 108 -5.90 7.72 -7.29
CA LEU A 108 -6.73 6.54 -7.52
C LEU A 108 -7.08 5.82 -6.20
N MET A 109 -6.08 5.54 -5.36
CA MET A 109 -6.29 4.91 -4.05
C MET A 109 -7.16 5.80 -3.13
N GLY A 110 -6.95 7.11 -3.18
CA GLY A 110 -7.74 8.10 -2.45
C GLY A 110 -9.20 8.15 -2.92
N LEU A 111 -9.44 8.10 -4.24
CA LEU A 111 -10.79 8.03 -4.80
C LEU A 111 -11.51 6.73 -4.38
N PHE A 112 -10.80 5.60 -4.40
CA PHE A 112 -11.35 4.33 -3.90
C PHE A 112 -11.73 4.40 -2.42
N ALA A 113 -10.91 5.09 -1.61
CA ALA A 113 -11.20 5.33 -0.21
C ALA A 113 -12.41 6.25 0.01
N LEU A 114 -12.46 7.39 -0.69
CA LEU A 114 -13.49 8.41 -0.52
C LEU A 114 -14.85 7.94 -1.00
N LEU A 115 -14.90 7.31 -2.18
CA LEU A 115 -16.14 6.85 -2.80
C LEU A 115 -16.61 5.50 -2.22
N GLY A 116 -15.74 4.77 -1.51
CA GLY A 116 -16.03 3.41 -1.05
C GLY A 116 -16.22 2.48 -2.23
N ALA A 117 -15.22 2.40 -3.12
CA ALA A 117 -15.33 1.68 -4.40
C ALA A 117 -15.73 0.19 -4.25
N GLY A 118 -15.39 -0.44 -3.12
CA GLY A 118 -15.82 -1.81 -2.80
C GLY A 118 -17.34 -1.99 -2.74
N ARG A 119 -18.12 -0.92 -2.54
CA ARG A 119 -19.59 -0.98 -2.42
C ARG A 119 -20.32 -1.25 -3.75
N SER A 120 -19.64 -1.07 -4.89
CA SER A 120 -20.27 -1.19 -6.22
C SER A 120 -20.40 -2.65 -6.67
N LEU A 121 -19.26 -3.34 -6.83
CA LEU A 121 -19.18 -4.74 -7.30
C LEU A 121 -18.48 -5.67 -6.29
N GLY A 122 -18.05 -5.14 -5.14
CA GLY A 122 -17.25 -5.87 -4.16
C GLY A 122 -18.03 -6.48 -3.01
N LEU A 123 -17.33 -7.27 -2.21
CA LEU A 123 -17.83 -7.85 -0.96
C LEU A 123 -18.28 -6.79 0.06
N ASP A 124 -17.70 -5.58 0.03
CA ASP A 124 -18.13 -4.45 0.87
C ASP A 124 -19.61 -4.09 0.62
N GLY A 125 -20.06 -4.15 -0.64
CA GLY A 125 -21.46 -3.94 -1.02
C GLY A 125 -22.37 -5.04 -0.50
N MET A 126 -21.92 -6.30 -0.60
CA MET A 126 -22.65 -7.45 -0.05
C MET A 126 -22.76 -7.37 1.48
N LEU A 127 -21.68 -7.02 2.16
CA LEU A 127 -21.63 -6.91 3.61
C LEU A 127 -22.58 -5.83 4.13
N ARG A 128 -22.66 -4.67 3.46
CA ARG A 128 -23.62 -3.60 3.79
C ARG A 128 -25.08 -4.00 3.58
N ARG A 129 -25.37 -4.88 2.62
CA ARG A 129 -26.73 -5.39 2.38
C ARG A 129 -27.13 -6.40 3.46
N SER A 130 -26.21 -7.29 3.85
CA SER A 130 -26.45 -8.29 4.89
C SER A 130 -26.45 -7.70 6.30
N HIS A 131 -25.66 -6.66 6.54
CA HIS A 131 -25.58 -5.94 7.82
C HIS A 131 -25.83 -4.45 7.59
N PRO A 132 -27.11 -4.04 7.41
CA PRO A 132 -27.45 -2.65 7.17
C PRO A 132 -26.98 -1.79 8.36
N PRO A 133 -26.26 -0.67 8.12
CA PRO A 133 -25.69 0.13 9.20
C PRO A 133 -26.75 0.67 10.18
N HIS A 134 -27.98 0.87 9.73
CA HIS A 134 -29.07 1.37 10.55
C HIS A 134 -29.75 0.28 11.40
N LEU A 135 -29.47 -1.01 11.13
CA LEU A 135 -30.03 -2.16 11.86
C LEU A 135 -28.97 -2.95 12.63
N THR A 136 -27.69 -2.64 12.43
CA THR A 136 -26.56 -3.30 13.07
C THR A 136 -26.08 -2.45 14.24
N TYR A 137 -25.73 -3.09 15.36
CA TYR A 137 -25.25 -2.40 16.57
C TYR A 137 -23.87 -2.93 17.01
N GLY A 138 -23.22 -2.20 17.93
CA GLY A 138 -21.95 -2.61 18.53
C GLY A 138 -20.76 -2.62 17.56
N ALA A 139 -19.82 -3.54 17.76
CA ALA A 139 -18.57 -3.61 16.99
C ALA A 139 -18.79 -3.87 15.50
N ALA A 140 -19.80 -4.65 15.14
CA ALA A 140 -20.15 -4.95 13.76
C ALA A 140 -20.58 -3.69 12.99
N HIS A 141 -21.36 -2.81 13.63
CA HIS A 141 -21.74 -1.53 13.04
C HIS A 141 -20.53 -0.64 12.77
N VAL A 142 -19.62 -0.52 13.75
CA VAL A 142 -18.41 0.28 13.62
C VAL A 142 -17.58 -0.23 12.45
N LEU A 143 -17.34 -1.55 12.38
CA LEU A 143 -16.56 -2.17 11.31
C LEU A 143 -17.19 -1.96 9.94
N VAL A 144 -18.49 -2.24 9.77
CA VAL A 144 -19.16 -2.03 8.47
C VAL A 144 -19.08 -0.55 8.09
N ARG A 145 -19.33 0.38 9.01
CA ARG A 145 -19.33 1.81 8.69
C ARG A 145 -17.95 2.35 8.31
N THR A 146 -16.89 1.88 8.96
CA THR A 146 -15.52 2.39 8.76
C THR A 146 -14.78 1.67 7.64
N ALA A 147 -14.96 0.34 7.52
CA ALA A 147 -14.23 -0.50 6.60
C ALA A 147 -14.81 -0.51 5.18
N THR A 148 -16.13 -0.36 5.07
CA THR A 148 -16.84 -0.40 3.78
C THR A 148 -17.24 0.98 3.31
#